data_AF-A0A0R3EAN8-F1
#
_entry.id   AF-A0A0R3EAN8-F1
#
_cell.length_a   1.000
_cell.length_b   1.000
_cell.length_c   1.000
_cell.angle_alpha   90.00
_cell.angle_beta   90.00
_cell.angle_gamma   90.00
#
_symmetry.space_group_name_H-M   'P 1'
#
loop_
_entity.id
_entity.type
_entity.pdbx_description
1 polymer ?
#
loop_
_entity_poly.entity_id
_entity_poly.type
_entity_poly.pdbx_seq_one_letter_code
_entity_poly.pdbx_strand_id
1 'polypeptide(L)' 'MKRSRFTEEQIIGILKEHEAGVSVADLCRKHGVSDASIYKWKAKTLEDENTRLKRLLADSMLDNAALKDLLGKKW' A
#
# COMPACT_ATOMS: atom_id res chain seq x y z
N MET A 1 16.16 14.38 8.72
CA MET A 1 15.88 12.93 8.58
C MET A 1 17.01 12.33 7.75
N LYS A 2 17.67 11.25 8.17
CA LYS A 2 18.70 10.61 7.33
C LYS A 2 18.06 10.17 6.01
N ARG A 3 18.70 10.46 4.87
CA ARG A 3 18.22 9.97 3.57
C ARG A 3 18.18 8.45 3.61
N SER A 4 17.06 7.88 3.19
CA SER A 4 16.94 6.43 3.02
C SER A 4 17.98 5.97 2.01
N ARG A 5 18.60 4.82 2.28
CA ARG A 5 19.54 4.19 1.33
C ARG A 5 18.85 3.71 0.05
N PHE A 6 17.55 3.42 0.13
CA PHE A 6 16.73 2.94 -0.98
C PHE A 6 15.62 3.96 -1.30
N THR A 7 15.37 4.20 -2.59
CA THR A 7 14.22 5.00 -3.05
C THR A 7 12.93 4.19 -2.96
N GLU A 8 11.79 4.87 -3.04
CA GLU A 8 10.48 4.22 -3.01
C GLU A 8 10.29 3.30 -4.22
N GLU A 9 10.75 3.70 -5.40
CA GLU A 9 10.70 2.91 -6.63
C GLU A 9 11.54 1.63 -6.51
N GLN A 10 12.71 1.72 -5.88
CA GLN A 10 13.56 0.55 -5.62
C GLN A 10 12.87 -0.43 -4.67
N ILE A 11 12.26 0.08 -3.60
CA ILE A 11 11.53 -0.75 -2.63
C ILE A 11 10.34 -1.44 -3.32
N ILE A 12 9.54 -0.71 -4.10
CA ILE A 12 8.42 -1.27 -4.86
C ILE A 12 8.90 -2.34 -5.84
N GLY A 13 10.04 -2.12 -6.52
CA GLY A 13 10.64 -3.11 -7.40
C GLY A 13 10.96 -4.43 -6.68
N ILE A 14 11.62 -4.36 -5.51
CA ILE A 14 11.97 -5.53 -4.69
C ILE A 14 10.70 -6.27 -4.23
N LEU A 15 9.68 -5.53 -3.78
CA LEU A 15 8.41 -6.14 -3.34
C LEU A 15 7.68 -6.84 -4.50
N LYS A 16 7.72 -6.28 -5.72
CA LYS A 16 7.14 -6.93 -6.90
C LYS A 16 7.87 -8.21 -7.29
N GLU A 17 9.20 -8.26 -7.17
CA GLU A 17 9.95 -9.50 -7.39
C GLU A 17 9.56 -10.57 -6.36
N HIS A 18 9.34 -10.18 -5.10
CA HIS A 18 8.82 -11.08 -4.08
C HIS A 18 7.41 -11.60 -4.41
N GLU A 19 6.51 -10.72 -4.85
CA GLU A 19 5.15 -11.08 -5.29
C GLU A 19 5.15 -12.01 -6.52
N ALA A 20 6.14 -11.87 -7.40
CA ALA A 20 6.36 -12.77 -8.55
C ALA A 20 6.94 -14.14 -8.15
N GLY A 21 7.18 -14.39 -6.86
CA GLY A 21 7.59 -15.69 -6.32
C GLY A 21 9.08 -15.83 -6.03
N VAL A 22 9.88 -14.75 -6.14
CA VAL A 22 11.30 -14.80 -5.73
C VAL A 22 11.40 -14.94 -4.21
N SER A 23 12.26 -15.86 -3.76
CA SER A 23 12.45 -16.10 -2.33
C SER A 23 13.03 -14.88 -1.62
N VAL A 24 12.64 -14.65 -0.36
CA VAL A 24 13.17 -13.55 0.46
C VAL A 24 14.69 -13.67 0.59
N ALA A 25 15.21 -14.89 0.74
CA ALA A 25 16.65 -15.14 0.82
C ALA A 25 17.41 -14.67 -0.42
N ASP A 26 16.87 -14.91 -1.62
CA ASP A 26 17.50 -14.47 -2.87
C ASP A 26 17.41 -12.96 -3.06
N LEU A 27 16.31 -12.34 -2.67
CA LEU A 27 16.17 -10.88 -2.67
C LEU A 27 17.15 -10.22 -1.71
N CYS A 28 17.35 -10.79 -0.51
CA CYS A 28 18.31 -10.32 0.46
C CYS A 28 19.74 -10.34 -0.09
N ARG A 29 20.13 -11.45 -0.74
CA ARG A 29 21.44 -11.57 -1.40
C ARG A 29 21.58 -10.59 -2.57
N LYS A 30 20.57 -10.49 -3.42
CA LYS A 30 20.59 -9.67 -4.65
C LYS A 30 20.64 -8.17 -4.35
N HIS A 31 19.87 -7.70 -3.37
CA HIS A 31 19.71 -6.28 -3.08
C HIS A 31 20.52 -5.80 -1.86
N GLY A 32 21.20 -6.70 -1.15
CA GLY A 32 21.98 -6.36 0.04
C GLY A 32 21.12 -5.84 1.18
N VAL A 33 19.97 -6.49 1.41
CA VAL A 33 18.97 -6.12 2.41
C VAL A 33 18.72 -7.30 3.35
N SER A 34 18.20 -7.03 4.55
CA SER A 34 17.76 -8.09 5.47
C SER A 34 16.31 -8.46 5.24
N ASP A 35 15.93 -9.69 5.61
CA ASP A 35 14.54 -10.17 5.59
C ASP A 35 13.62 -9.18 6.33
N ALA A 36 14.08 -8.69 7.49
CA ALA A 36 13.36 -7.71 8.29
C ALA A 36 13.08 -6.40 7.52
N SER A 37 13.98 -5.97 6.64
CA SER A 37 13.76 -4.79 5.80
C SER A 37 12.65 -5.04 4.78
N ILE A 38 12.67 -6.20 4.12
CA ILE A 38 11.65 -6.58 3.13
C ILE A 38 10.26 -6.65 3.79
N TYR A 39 10.13 -7.32 4.93
CA TYR A 39 8.86 -7.40 5.64
C TYR A 39 8.39 -6.04 6.17
N LYS A 40 9.31 -5.19 6.66
CA LYS A 40 8.97 -3.83 7.10
C LYS A 40 8.44 -2.99 5.95
N TRP A 41 9.05 -3.08 4.77
CA TRP A 41 8.56 -2.38 3.58
C TRP A 41 7.19 -2.89 3.15
N LYS A 42 6.99 -4.21 3.12
CA LYS A 42 5.70 -4.83 2.81
C LYS A 42 4.60 -4.35 3.76
N ALA A 43 4.87 -4.36 5.07
CA ALA A 43 3.92 -3.89 6.09
C ALA A 43 3.56 -2.41 5.86
N LYS A 44 4.56 -1.55 5.65
CA LYS A 44 4.33 -0.12 5.38
C LYS A 44 3.49 0.11 4.12
N THR A 45 3.79 -0.57 3.02
CA THR A 45 3.03 -0.45 1.76
C THR A 45 1.58 -0.88 1.94
N LEU A 46 1.33 -1.97 2.70
CA LEU A 46 -0.02 -2.43 3.01
C LEU A 46 -0.77 -1.46 3.94
N GLU A 47 -0.11 -0.87 4.93
CA GLU A 47 -0.69 0.13 5.83
C GLU A 47 -1.08 1.42 5.08
N ASP A 48 -0.18 1.90 4.20
CA ASP A 48 -0.41 3.09 3.38
C ASP A 48 -1.60 2.87 2.41
N GLU A 49 -1.66 1.72 1.74
CA GLU A 49 -2.78 1.38 0.84
C GLU A 49 -4.09 1.17 1.61
N ASN A 50 -4.07 0.52 2.78
CA ASN A 50 -5.26 0.37 3.62
C ASN A 50 -5.80 1.72 4.09
N THR A 51 -4.91 2.64 4.47
CA THR A 51 -5.29 4.02 4.82
C THR A 51 -5.95 4.74 3.66
N ARG A 52 -5.40 4.59 2.45
CA ARG A 52 -5.98 5.15 1.23
C ARG A 52 -7.36 4.56 0.93
N LEU A 53 -7.49 3.24 0.97
CA LEU A 53 -8.75 2.53 0.70
C LEU A 53 -9.85 2.91 1.70
N LYS A 54 -9.51 3.03 2.98
CA LYS A 54 -10.45 3.49 4.02
C LYS A 54 -10.99 4.89 3.74
N ARG A 55 -10.13 5.82 3.28
CA ARG A 55 -10.56 7.18 2.90
C ARG A 55 -11.50 7.14 1.71
N LEU A 56 -11.11 6.46 0.63
CA LEU A 56 -11.94 6.34 -0.58
C LEU A 56 -13.30 5.69 -0.29
N LEU A 57 -13.32 4.69 0.59
CA LEU A 57 -14.55 4.06 1.04
C LEU A 57 -15.44 5.04 1.82
N ALA A 58 -14.87 5.80 2.77
CA ALA A 58 -15.61 6.80 3.52
C ALA A 58 -16.21 7.88 2.61
N ASP A 59 -15.43 8.40 1.66
CA ASP A 59 -15.89 9.39 0.68
C ASP A 59 -17.05 8.82 -0.16
N SER A 60 -16.88 7.59 -0.68
CA SER A 60 -17.93 6.91 -1.46
C SER A 60 -19.21 6.66 -0.65
N MET A 61 -19.09 6.35 0.64
CA MET A 61 -20.22 6.15 1.54
C MET A 61 -20.98 7.46 1.80
N LEU A 62 -20.26 8.59 1.95
CA LEU A 62 -20.87 9.91 2.09
C LEU A 62 -21.62 10.33 0.83
N ASP A 63 -21.00 10.15 -0.35
CA ASP A 63 -21.63 10.44 -1.64
C ASP A 63 -22.90 9.59 -1.83
N ASN A 64 -22.83 8.29 -1.49
CA ASN A 64 -23.99 7.40 -1.59
C ASN A 64 -25.13 7.84 -0.67
N ALA A 65 -24.81 8.26 0.55
CA ALA A 65 -25.79 8.76 1.52
C ALA A 65 -26.46 10.06 1.01
N ALA A 66 -25.67 11.01 0.51
CA ALA A 66 -26.19 12.26 -0.06
C ALA A 66 -27.11 12.01 -1.27
N LEU A 67 -26.71 11.12 -2.18
CA LEU A 67 -27.52 10.75 -3.34
C LEU A 67 -28.84 10.09 -2.93
N LYS A 68 -28.82 9.20 -1.93
CA LYS A 68 -30.03 8.57 -1.40
C LYS A 68 -30.97 9.58 -0.74
N ASP A 69 -30.45 10.55 0.02
CA ASP A 69 -31.26 11.60 0.63
C ASP A 69 -31.97 12.47 -0.43
N LEU A 70 -31.24 12.84 -1.50
CA LEU A 70 -31.83 13.58 -2.62
C LEU A 70 -32.92 12.79 -3.36
N LEU A 71 -32.71 11.49 -3.59
CA LEU A 71 -33.70 10.63 -4.24
C LEU A 71 -34.92 10.35 -3.35
N GLY A 72 -34.72 10.24 -2.04
CA GLY A 72 -35.79 10.07 -1.05
C GLY A 72 -36.65 11.32 -0.83
N LYS A 73 -36.16 12.50 -1.22
CA LYS A 73 -36.90 13.77 -1.22
C LYS A 73 -37.82 13.96 -2.43
N LYS A 74 -38.09 12.92 -3.23
CA LYS A 74 -39.19 12.94 -4.18
C LYS A 74 -40.52 12.97 -3.41
N TRP A 75 -41.25 14.07 -3.60
CA TRP A 75 -42.62 14.34 -3.17
C TRP A 75 -43.53 13.12 -3.27
#